data_AF-A0A315R2C2-F1
#
_entry.id   AF-A0A315R2C2-F1
#
_cell.length_a   1.000
_cell.length_b   1.000
_cell.length_c   1.000
_cell.angle_alpha   90.00
_cell.angle_beta   90.00
_cell.angle_gamma   90.00
#
_symmetry.space_group_name_H-M   'P 1'
#
loop_
_entity.id
_entity.type
_entity.pdbx_description
1 polymer ?
#
loop_
_entity_poly.entity_id
_entity_poly.type
_entity_poly.pdbx_seq_one_letter_code
_entity_poly.pdbx_strand_id
1 'polypeptide(L)'
;SEDDEDLAKITEKDERGFVHDEIKEKLAEIGEWLGFKTYTETKVASGSVVDTVWESTIGNMGRIIYVFEVQTKGSIDSLSMNLLKSLNNPAVQGVIAVSDPKQLEKIKKNVADISTLENKLKFWDYTEVLDNHERLARVNESINKLGLVPEGF
;
A
#
# COMPACT_ATOMS: atom_id res chain seq x y z
N SER A 1 -24.30 23.86 -15.81
CA SER A 1 -25.61 23.16 -15.78
C SER A 1 -25.44 21.87 -14.97
N GLU A 2 -26.51 21.08 -14.75
CA GLU A 2 -26.37 19.72 -14.18
C GLU A 2 -25.32 18.89 -14.94
N ASP A 3 -25.18 19.09 -16.25
CA ASP A 3 -24.18 18.41 -17.10
C ASP A 3 -22.74 18.77 -16.73
N ASP A 4 -22.45 20.02 -16.34
CA ASP A 4 -21.11 20.45 -15.93
C ASP A 4 -20.71 19.84 -14.57
N GLU A 5 -21.68 19.68 -13.65
CA GLU A 5 -21.43 19.03 -12.35
C GLU A 5 -21.19 17.52 -12.50
N ASP A 6 -21.90 16.86 -13.40
CA ASP A 6 -21.73 15.42 -13.63
C ASP A 6 -20.40 15.11 -14.35
N LEU A 7 -19.97 15.95 -15.29
CA LEU A 7 -18.65 15.86 -15.91
C LEU A 7 -17.53 16.04 -14.87
N ALA A 8 -17.66 17.02 -13.98
CA ALA A 8 -16.66 17.27 -12.92
C ALA A 8 -16.54 16.09 -11.93
N LYS A 9 -17.66 15.44 -11.59
CA LYS A 9 -17.64 14.24 -10.72
C LYS A 9 -16.97 13.05 -11.38
N ILE A 10 -17.15 12.89 -12.70
CA ILE A 10 -16.50 11.83 -13.47
C ILE A 10 -14.99 12.04 -13.49
N THR A 11 -14.51 13.26 -13.77
CA THR A 11 -13.07 13.57 -13.79
C THR A 11 -12.43 13.37 -12.43
N GLU A 12 -13.05 13.83 -11.34
CA GLU A 12 -12.53 13.64 -9.98
C GLU A 12 -12.48 12.15 -9.57
N LYS A 13 -13.42 11.34 -10.04
CA LYS A 13 -13.42 9.89 -9.79
C LYS A 13 -12.29 9.19 -10.54
N ASP A 14 -12.02 9.62 -11.77
CA ASP A 14 -10.97 9.07 -12.62
C ASP A 14 -9.58 9.44 -12.08
N GLU A 15 -9.38 10.70 -11.68
CA GLU A 15 -8.17 11.18 -11.01
C GLU A 15 -7.87 10.39 -9.74
N ARG A 16 -8.86 10.17 -8.87
CA ARG A 16 -8.66 9.33 -7.67
C ARG A 16 -8.32 7.89 -7.98
N GLY A 17 -8.83 7.36 -9.11
CA GLY A 17 -8.45 6.04 -9.60
C GLY A 17 -7.01 5.98 -10.07
N PHE A 18 -6.58 6.98 -10.85
CA PHE A 18 -5.21 7.10 -11.29
C PHE A 18 -4.24 7.19 -10.10
N VAL A 19 -4.53 8.04 -9.11
CA VAL A 19 -3.70 8.17 -7.89
C VAL A 19 -3.64 6.86 -7.12
N HIS A 20 -4.75 6.11 -7.04
CA HIS A 20 -4.74 4.81 -6.37
C HIS A 20 -3.72 3.85 -6.96
N ASP A 21 -3.78 3.66 -8.28
CA ASP A 21 -2.94 2.69 -8.98
C ASP A 21 -1.47 3.14 -8.98
N GLU A 22 -1.20 4.44 -9.12
CA GLU A 22 0.15 4.99 -9.02
C GLU A 22 0.77 4.72 -7.63
N ILE A 23 0.04 4.97 -6.55
CA ILE A 23 0.54 4.73 -5.18
C ILE A 23 0.78 3.24 -4.94
N LYS A 24 -0.11 2.37 -5.43
CA LYS A 24 0.02 0.92 -5.35
C LYS A 24 1.31 0.43 -6.01
N GLU A 25 1.59 0.89 -7.23
CA GLU A 25 2.80 0.55 -7.98
C GLU A 25 4.05 1.05 -7.26
N LYS A 26 4.06 2.29 -6.79
CA LYS A 26 5.20 2.87 -6.05
C LYS A 26 5.48 2.14 -4.74
N LEU A 27 4.45 1.69 -4.02
CA LEU A 27 4.63 0.84 -2.85
C LEU A 27 5.33 -0.48 -3.22
N ALA A 28 4.99 -1.10 -4.34
CA ALA A 28 5.65 -2.33 -4.79
C ALA A 28 7.13 -2.07 -5.11
N GLU A 29 7.45 -1.02 -5.86
CA GLU A 29 8.83 -0.67 -6.21
C GLU A 29 9.68 -0.34 -4.98
N ILE A 30 9.14 0.42 -4.01
CA ILE A 30 9.82 0.67 -2.74
C ILE A 30 10.17 -0.65 -2.04
N GLY A 31 9.21 -1.58 -1.96
CA GLY A 31 9.44 -2.87 -1.31
C GLY A 31 10.54 -3.67 -2.00
N GLU A 32 10.54 -3.72 -3.33
CA GLU A 32 11.58 -4.40 -4.12
C GLU A 32 12.97 -3.82 -3.86
N TRP A 33 13.09 -2.49 -3.86
CA TRP A 33 14.36 -1.80 -3.58
C TRP A 33 14.87 -2.04 -2.16
N LEU A 34 13.97 -2.23 -1.20
CA LEU A 34 14.31 -2.60 0.16
C LEU A 34 14.62 -4.10 0.32
N GLY A 35 14.53 -4.90 -0.75
CA GLY A 35 14.83 -6.32 -0.75
C GLY A 35 13.67 -7.23 -0.35
N PHE A 36 12.43 -6.72 -0.33
CA PHE A 36 11.23 -7.54 -0.17
C PHE A 36 10.81 -8.14 -1.51
N LYS A 37 10.17 -9.30 -1.45
CA LYS A 37 9.30 -9.75 -2.55
C LYS A 37 8.00 -8.97 -2.45
N THR A 38 7.57 -8.40 -3.55
CA THR A 38 6.34 -7.61 -3.59
C THR A 38 5.31 -8.25 -4.50
N TYR A 39 4.05 -8.04 -4.15
CA TYR A 39 2.91 -8.52 -4.91
C TYR A 39 1.82 -7.45 -4.87
N THR A 40 1.23 -7.13 -6.02
CA THR A 40 0.07 -6.23 -6.11
C THR A 40 -1.20 -7.06 -6.29
N GLU A 41 -2.34 -6.49 -5.89
CA GLU A 41 -3.68 -7.09 -6.06
C GLU A 41 -3.75 -8.56 -5.58
N THR A 42 -3.22 -8.78 -4.38
CA THR A 42 -2.99 -10.13 -3.86
C THR A 42 -4.19 -10.63 -3.08
N LYS A 43 -4.65 -11.84 -3.42
CA LYS A 43 -5.70 -12.52 -2.66
C LYS A 43 -5.15 -13.05 -1.34
N VAL A 44 -5.57 -12.45 -0.23
CA VAL A 44 -5.13 -12.81 1.13
C VAL A 44 -6.08 -13.80 1.82
N ALA A 45 -7.35 -13.81 1.43
CA ALA A 45 -8.38 -14.71 1.94
C ALA A 45 -9.50 -14.90 0.91
N SER A 46 -10.48 -15.75 1.22
CA SER A 46 -11.67 -15.90 0.37
C SER A 46 -12.40 -14.56 0.23
N GLY A 47 -12.46 -14.03 -0.99
CA GLY A 47 -13.09 -12.74 -1.30
C GLY A 47 -12.41 -11.52 -0.69
N SER A 48 -11.10 -11.55 -0.45
CA SER A 48 -10.33 -10.38 -0.01
C SER A 48 -9.04 -10.28 -0.81
N VAL A 49 -8.92 -9.16 -1.51
CA VAL A 49 -7.78 -8.76 -2.32
C VAL A 49 -7.26 -7.47 -1.71
N VAL A 50 -5.95 -7.42 -1.48
CA VAL A 50 -5.27 -6.24 -0.93
C VAL A 50 -4.38 -5.62 -1.98
N ASP A 51 -4.12 -4.33 -1.86
CA ASP A 51 -3.45 -3.57 -2.91
C ASP A 51 -1.99 -3.95 -3.10
N THR A 52 -1.21 -4.00 -2.01
CA THR A 52 0.22 -4.35 -2.07
C THR A 52 0.62 -5.20 -0.86
N VAL A 53 1.48 -6.18 -1.08
CA VAL A 53 2.07 -7.04 -0.05
C VAL A 53 3.58 -6.99 -0.16
N TRP A 54 4.27 -6.78 0.97
CA TRP A 54 5.71 -6.99 1.08
C TRP A 54 5.99 -8.26 1.89
N GLU A 55 6.80 -9.14 1.34
CA GLU A 55 7.15 -10.42 1.93
C GLU A 55 8.67 -10.57 2.02
N SER A 56 9.16 -11.04 3.17
CA SER A 56 10.56 -11.47 3.31
C SER A 56 10.64 -12.79 4.06
N THR A 57 11.55 -13.65 3.61
CA THR A 57 11.87 -14.92 4.27
C THR A 57 13.12 -14.75 5.10
N ILE A 58 13.02 -15.01 6.40
CA ILE A 58 14.16 -14.95 7.32
C ILE A 58 14.68 -16.38 7.50
N GLY A 59 15.60 -16.79 6.62
CA GLY A 59 16.24 -18.11 6.68
C GLY A 59 15.24 -19.25 6.87
N ASN A 60 15.47 -20.11 7.85
CA ASN A 60 14.54 -21.15 8.29
C ASN A 60 13.60 -20.72 9.42
N MET A 61 13.70 -19.47 9.91
CA MET A 61 12.88 -18.94 11.01
C MET A 61 11.45 -18.59 10.57
N GLY A 62 11.24 -18.40 9.27
CA GLY A 62 9.92 -18.24 8.69
C GLY A 62 9.80 -17.00 7.82
N ARG A 63 8.58 -16.50 7.70
CA ARG A 63 8.20 -15.44 6.77
C ARG A 63 7.60 -14.25 7.54
N ILE A 64 7.97 -13.05 7.12
CA ILE A 64 7.37 -11.80 7.57
C ILE A 64 6.62 -11.18 6.39
N ILE A 65 5.39 -10.75 6.65
CA ILE A 65 4.53 -10.07 5.69
C ILE A 65 4.06 -8.72 6.23
N TYR A 66 4.08 -7.71 5.37
CA TYR A 66 3.39 -6.44 5.54
C TYR A 66 2.35 -6.29 4.45
N VAL A 67 1.16 -5.82 4.81
CA VAL A 67 0.04 -5.67 3.87
C VAL A 67 -0.38 -4.21 3.82
N PHE A 68 -0.57 -3.68 2.61
CA PHE A 68 -0.91 -2.29 2.36
C PHE A 68 -2.26 -2.22 1.65
N GLU A 69 -3.12 -1.30 2.09
CA GLU A 69 -4.34 -0.92 1.40
C GLU A 69 -4.33 0.59 1.15
N VAL A 70 -4.54 0.98 -0.10
CA VAL A 70 -4.55 2.36 -0.57
C VAL A 70 -6.00 2.85 -0.62
N GLN A 71 -6.31 3.91 0.13
CA GLN A 71 -7.65 4.49 0.16
C GLN A 71 -7.66 5.86 -0.50
N THR A 72 -8.02 5.95 -1.78
CA THR A 72 -8.31 7.25 -2.43
C THR A 72 -9.81 7.43 -2.70
N LYS A 73 -10.52 6.31 -2.80
CA LYS A 73 -11.96 6.22 -3.10
C LYS A 73 -12.54 4.93 -2.49
N GLY A 74 -13.86 4.81 -2.42
CA GLY A 74 -14.53 3.61 -1.93
C GLY A 74 -14.81 3.62 -0.43
N SER A 75 -15.17 2.45 0.11
CA SER A 75 -15.61 2.29 1.50
C SER A 75 -14.44 2.02 2.44
N ILE A 76 -14.35 2.81 3.52
CA ILE A 76 -13.41 2.56 4.62
C ILE A 76 -13.70 1.21 5.28
N ASP A 77 -14.98 0.79 5.34
CA ASP A 77 -15.32 -0.52 5.93
C ASP A 77 -14.75 -1.67 5.09
N SER A 78 -14.72 -1.54 3.77
CA SER A 78 -14.09 -2.54 2.89
C SER A 78 -12.59 -2.65 3.15
N LEU A 79 -11.91 -1.50 3.27
CA LEU A 79 -10.50 -1.44 3.67
C LEU A 79 -10.29 -2.12 5.02
N SER A 80 -11.06 -1.74 6.05
CA SER A 80 -10.96 -2.30 7.40
C SER A 80 -11.15 -3.83 7.38
N MET A 81 -12.10 -4.32 6.60
CA MET A 81 -12.35 -5.76 6.44
C MET A 81 -11.20 -6.49 5.71
N ASN A 82 -10.61 -5.89 4.69
CA ASN A 82 -9.44 -6.46 3.99
C ASN A 82 -8.23 -6.57 4.93
N LEU A 83 -7.94 -5.51 5.68
CA LEU A 83 -6.85 -5.51 6.66
C LEU A 83 -7.09 -6.54 7.78
N LEU A 84 -8.32 -6.63 8.31
CA LEU A 84 -8.69 -7.64 9.32
C LEU A 84 -8.52 -9.06 8.79
N LYS A 85 -8.98 -9.35 7.57
CA LYS A 85 -8.84 -10.69 6.98
C LYS A 85 -7.38 -11.07 6.77
N SER A 86 -6.53 -10.10 6.44
CA SER A 86 -5.09 -10.30 6.26
C SER A 86 -4.40 -10.77 7.55
N LEU A 87 -4.83 -10.24 8.71
CA LEU A 87 -4.28 -10.61 10.01
C LEU A 87 -4.58 -12.06 10.44
N ASN A 88 -5.46 -12.79 9.72
CA ASN A 88 -5.63 -14.23 9.94
C ASN A 88 -4.41 -15.04 9.50
N ASN A 89 -3.52 -14.47 8.66
CA ASN A 89 -2.24 -15.08 8.34
C ASN A 89 -1.21 -14.70 9.42
N PRO A 90 -0.69 -15.68 10.19
CA PRO A 90 0.23 -15.40 11.30
C PRO A 90 1.58 -14.82 10.87
N ALA A 91 1.95 -14.94 9.59
CA ALA A 91 3.14 -14.29 9.03
C ALA A 91 2.97 -12.76 8.88
N VAL A 92 1.74 -12.25 8.91
CA VAL A 92 1.47 -10.81 8.82
C VAL A 92 1.87 -10.12 10.12
N GLN A 93 2.91 -9.30 10.04
CA GLN A 93 3.44 -8.56 11.19
C GLN A 93 2.83 -7.17 11.31
N GLY A 94 2.35 -6.59 10.22
CA GLY A 94 1.67 -5.30 10.20
C GLY A 94 0.77 -5.13 8.98
N VAL A 95 -0.27 -4.34 9.18
CA VAL A 95 -1.18 -3.88 8.12
C VAL A 95 -1.09 -2.35 8.05
N ILE A 96 -1.10 -1.79 6.86
CA ILE A 96 -0.84 -0.37 6.62
C ILE A 96 -1.97 0.21 5.78
N ALA A 97 -2.64 1.24 6.28
CA ALA A 97 -3.55 2.06 5.50
C ALA A 97 -2.78 3.24 4.91
N VAL A 98 -2.87 3.41 3.59
CA VAL A 98 -2.18 4.46 2.83
C VAL A 98 -3.19 5.40 2.22
N SER A 99 -3.13 6.70 2.52
CA SER A 99 -4.14 7.67 2.06
C SER A 99 -3.71 9.12 2.28
N ASP A 100 -4.56 10.09 1.92
CA ASP A 100 -4.37 11.48 2.32
C ASP A 100 -4.63 11.67 3.81
N PRO A 101 -4.07 12.72 4.45
CA PRO A 101 -4.26 12.97 5.88
C PRO A 101 -5.72 13.01 6.33
N LYS A 102 -6.63 13.59 5.54
CA LYS A 102 -8.04 13.72 5.94
C LYS A 102 -8.73 12.36 5.97
N GLN A 103 -8.43 11.49 5.01
CA GLN A 103 -8.94 10.13 4.95
C GLN A 103 -8.31 9.24 6.02
N LEU A 104 -6.99 9.35 6.27
CA LEU A 104 -6.34 8.61 7.36
C LEU A 104 -7.01 8.91 8.71
N GLU A 105 -7.39 10.15 8.98
CA GLU A 105 -8.13 10.51 10.20
C GLU A 105 -9.53 9.87 10.26
N LYS A 106 -10.21 9.70 9.13
CA LYS A 106 -11.49 8.96 9.07
C LYS A 106 -11.28 7.47 9.33
N ILE A 107 -10.25 6.88 8.74
CA ILE A 107 -9.91 5.47 8.93
C ILE A 107 -9.58 5.23 10.41
N LYS A 108 -8.74 6.05 11.03
CA LYS A 108 -8.41 5.99 12.47
C LYS A 108 -9.65 5.97 13.34
N LYS A 109 -10.64 6.82 13.05
CA LYS A 109 -11.90 6.87 13.80
C LYS A 109 -12.76 5.63 13.59
N ASN A 110 -12.84 5.12 12.35
CA ASN A 110 -13.64 3.94 12.01
C ASN A 110 -13.09 2.67 12.67
N VAL A 111 -11.76 2.55 12.78
CA VAL A 111 -11.09 1.36 13.34
C VAL A 111 -10.76 1.46 14.82
N ALA A 112 -11.08 2.58 15.48
CA ALA A 112 -10.69 2.85 16.86
C ALA A 112 -11.19 1.78 17.85
N ASP A 113 -12.39 1.25 17.61
CA ASP A 113 -13.02 0.23 18.48
C ASP A 113 -12.64 -1.21 18.07
N ILE A 114 -11.76 -1.38 17.08
CA ILE A 114 -11.35 -2.68 16.55
C ILE A 114 -10.02 -3.11 17.19
N SER A 115 -10.10 -3.74 18.36
CA SER A 115 -8.93 -4.15 19.16
C SER A 115 -7.89 -5.00 18.40
N THR A 116 -8.34 -5.79 17.42
CA THR A 116 -7.46 -6.62 16.57
C THR A 116 -6.49 -5.77 15.72
N LEU A 117 -6.86 -4.55 15.38
CA LEU A 117 -6.05 -3.63 14.56
C LEU A 117 -5.14 -2.73 15.40
N GLU A 118 -5.48 -2.45 16.65
CA GLU A 118 -4.88 -1.40 17.49
C GLU A 118 -3.33 -1.36 17.47
N ASN A 119 -2.68 -2.52 17.52
CA ASN A 119 -1.20 -2.61 17.55
C ASN A 119 -0.56 -2.92 16.19
N LYS A 120 -1.35 -3.45 15.24
CA LYS A 120 -0.88 -3.98 13.96
C LYS A 120 -1.12 -3.01 12.80
N LEU A 121 -2.11 -2.13 12.92
CA LEU A 121 -2.44 -1.12 11.94
C LEU A 121 -1.50 0.08 12.05
N LYS A 122 -0.92 0.46 10.92
CA LYS A 122 -0.13 1.67 10.73
C LYS A 122 -0.77 2.53 9.64
N PHE A 123 -0.40 3.79 9.61
CA PHE A 123 -0.91 4.77 8.68
C PHE A 123 0.26 5.40 7.96
N TRP A 124 0.15 5.59 6.64
CA TRP A 124 1.17 6.24 5.84
C TRP A 124 0.52 7.23 4.89
N ASP A 125 0.96 8.50 4.93
CA ASP A 125 0.53 9.49 3.96
C ASP A 125 1.08 9.15 2.57
N TYR A 126 0.21 9.10 1.55
CA TYR A 126 0.69 8.78 0.20
C TYR A 126 1.69 9.82 -0.33
N THR A 127 1.66 11.07 0.14
CA THR A 127 2.65 12.08 -0.26
C THR A 127 4.04 11.73 0.26
N GLU A 128 4.14 11.11 1.43
CA GLU A 128 5.39 10.56 1.95
C GLU A 128 5.81 9.30 1.18
N VAL A 129 4.86 8.48 0.70
CA VAL A 129 5.17 7.35 -0.19
C VAL A 129 5.81 7.87 -1.47
N LEU A 130 5.24 8.90 -2.10
CA LEU A 130 5.78 9.53 -3.30
C LEU A 130 7.20 10.09 -3.09
N ASP A 131 7.43 10.84 -2.00
CA ASP A 131 8.75 11.42 -1.70
C ASP A 131 9.79 10.32 -1.39
N ASN A 132 9.41 9.27 -0.66
CA ASN A 132 10.32 8.15 -0.37
C ASN A 132 10.66 7.34 -1.62
N HIS A 133 9.68 7.12 -2.51
CA HIS A 133 9.89 6.50 -3.81
C HIS A 133 10.93 7.27 -4.61
N GLU A 134 10.75 8.58 -4.77
CA GLU A 134 11.67 9.43 -5.54
C GLU A 134 13.10 9.41 -4.95
N ARG A 135 13.22 9.45 -3.62
CA ARG A 135 14.53 9.37 -2.94
C ARG A 135 15.22 8.05 -3.18
N LEU A 136 14.50 6.93 -3.05
CA LEU A 136 15.06 5.60 -3.28
C LEU A 136 15.44 5.39 -4.75
N ALA A 137 14.62 5.88 -5.69
CA ALA A 137 14.94 5.87 -7.11
C ALA A 137 16.28 6.58 -7.39
N ARG A 138 16.46 7.79 -6.85
CA ARG A 138 17.71 8.56 -6.99
C ARG A 138 18.92 7.83 -6.40
N VAL A 139 18.75 7.19 -5.24
CA VAL A 139 19.82 6.39 -4.60
C VAL A 139 20.19 5.20 -5.49
N ASN A 140 19.20 4.45 -5.97
CA ASN A 140 19.42 3.29 -6.85
C ASN A 140 20.08 3.70 -8.16
N GLU A 141 19.62 4.76 -8.82
CA GLU A 141 20.26 5.29 -10.02
C GLU A 141 21.72 5.68 -9.77
N SER A 142 22.01 6.32 -8.63
CA SER A 142 23.36 6.72 -8.27
C SER A 142 24.28 5.51 -8.03
N ILE A 143 23.77 4.45 -7.39
CA ILE A 143 24.53 3.22 -7.11
C ILE A 143 24.71 2.40 -8.40
N ASN A 144 23.69 2.29 -9.23
CA ASN A 144 23.74 1.52 -10.49
C ASN A 144 24.79 2.08 -11.46
N LYS A 145 25.03 3.39 -11.45
CA LYS A 145 26.11 4.03 -12.22
C LYS A 145 27.52 3.52 -11.85
N LEU A 146 27.69 2.90 -10.68
CA LEU A 146 28.95 2.30 -10.28
C LEU A 146 29.24 0.97 -10.98
N GLY A 147 28.25 0.38 -11.68
CA GLY A 147 28.43 -0.86 -12.44
C GLY A 147 28.73 -2.08 -11.57
N LEU A 148 28.20 -2.11 -10.34
CA LEU A 148 28.49 -3.16 -9.34
C LEU A 148 27.78 -4.48 -9.61
N VAL A 149 26.78 -4.49 -10.50
CA VAL A 149 26.05 -5.69 -10.90
C VAL A 149 26.37 -5.97 -12.37
N PRO A 150 26.91 -7.16 -12.72
CA PRO A 150 27.14 -7.54 -14.10
C PRO A 150 25.81 -7.58 -14.88
N GLU A 151 25.78 -7.02 -16.08
CA GLU A 151 24.65 -7.17 -16.99
C GLU A 151 24.52 -8.65 -17.41
N GLY A 152 23.43 -9.32 -17.01
CA GLY A 152 23.02 -10.62 -17.59
C GLY A 152 23.10 -11.85 -16.69
N PHE A 153 22.49 -11.81 -15.50
CA PHE A 153 22.12 -13.03 -14.76
C PHE A 153 20.62 -13.27 -14.81
#